data_AF-A0AA87MSM1-F1
#
_entry.id   AF-A0AA87MSM1-F1
#
_cell.length_a   1.000
_cell.length_b   1.000
_cell.length_c   1.000
_cell.angle_alpha   90.00
_cell.angle_beta   90.00
_cell.angle_gamma   90.00
#
_symmetry.space_group_name_H-M   'P 1'
#
loop_
_entity.id
_entity.type
_entity.pdbx_description
1 polymer ?
#
loop_
_entity_poly.entity_id
_entity_poly.type
_entity_poly.pdbx_seq_one_letter_code
_entity_poly.pdbx_strand_id
1 'polypeptide(L)'
;MHNLFTNFEVKKRGLRVALFFTIVSLICFLIENTILQFILLGLGLISFVFTLVQPEAFYSFTNCALEFVLVFLSGIVKVGLLLIYLIIFKPIRFVIDLFPGKKKS
;
A
#
# COMPACT_ATOMS: atom_id res chain seq x y z
N MET A 1 -8.46 20.08 -27.75
CA MET A 1 -7.61 20.66 -26.69
C MET A 1 -7.69 19.90 -25.36
N HIS A 2 -8.84 19.35 -24.96
CA HIS A 2 -8.97 18.65 -23.67
C HIS A 2 -8.02 17.45 -23.48
N ASN A 3 -7.86 16.63 -24.53
CA ASN A 3 -6.96 15.46 -24.51
C ASN A 3 -5.48 15.79 -24.33
N LEU A 4 -5.02 16.97 -24.75
CA LEU A 4 -3.62 17.38 -24.58
C LEU A 4 -3.34 17.77 -23.13
N PHE A 5 -4.26 18.53 -22.51
CA PHE A 5 -4.13 18.94 -21.12
C PHE A 5 -4.19 17.76 -20.15
N THR A 6 -5.09 16.80 -20.37
CA THR A 6 -5.16 15.58 -19.56
C THR A 6 -3.89 14.74 -19.70
N ASN A 7 -3.32 14.65 -20.91
CA ASN A 7 -2.06 13.95 -21.14
C ASN A 7 -0.88 14.59 -20.39
N PHE A 8 -0.78 15.93 -20.39
CA PHE A 8 0.22 16.66 -19.61
C PHE A 8 0.05 16.47 -18.10
N GLU A 9 -1.18 16.46 -17.60
CA GLU A 9 -1.45 16.29 -16.17
C GLU A 9 -1.12 14.88 -15.68
N VAL A 10 -1.45 13.87 -16.48
CA VAL A 10 -1.09 12.47 -16.24
C VAL A 10 0.43 12.29 -16.28
N LYS A 11 1.11 12.88 -17.27
CA LYS A 11 2.57 12.84 -17.39
C LYS A 11 3.27 13.53 -16.22
N LYS A 12 2.75 14.66 -15.74
CA LYS A 12 3.23 15.37 -14.54
C LYS A 12 3.06 14.52 -13.28
N ARG A 13 1.98 13.74 -13.17
CA ARG A 13 1.75 12.84 -12.04
C ARG A 13 2.70 11.65 -12.06
N GLY A 14 2.87 10.98 -13.20
CA GLY A 14 3.84 9.88 -13.33
C GLY A 14 5.29 10.32 -13.08
N LEU A 15 5.65 11.54 -13.51
CA LEU A 15 6.95 12.13 -13.19
C LEU A 15 7.15 12.33 -11.67
N ARG A 16 6.12 12.76 -10.94
CA ARG A 16 6.19 12.89 -9.48
C ARG A 16 6.40 11.52 -8.80
N VAL A 17 5.78 10.46 -9.31
CA VAL A 17 5.94 9.10 -8.80
C VAL A 17 7.37 8.60 -9.04
N ALA A 18 7.91 8.80 -10.25
CA ALA A 18 9.29 8.45 -10.56
C ALA A 18 10.31 9.20 -9.67
N LEU A 19 10.09 10.51 -9.47
CA LEU A 19 10.90 11.34 -8.56
C LEU A 19 10.82 10.87 -7.10
N PHE A 20 9.64 10.46 -6.65
CA PHE A 20 9.47 9.90 -5.31
C PHE A 20 10.32 8.65 -5.12
N PHE A 21 10.26 7.68 -6.05
CA PHE A 21 11.05 6.46 -5.96
C PHE A 21 12.57 6.71 -6.02
N THR A 22 13.01 7.70 -6.78
CA THR A 22 14.43 8.09 -6.80
C THR A 22 14.88 8.75 -5.51
N ILE A 23 14.05 9.59 -4.87
CA ILE A 23 14.36 10.17 -3.55
C ILE A 23 14.41 9.09 -2.47
N VAL A 24 13.42 8.18 -2.44
CA VAL A 24 13.41 7.09 -1.46
C VAL A 24 14.60 6.13 -1.69
N SER A 25 14.94 5.86 -2.96
CA SER A 25 16.17 5.12 -3.30
C SER A 25 17.42 5.82 -2.76
N LEU A 26 17.50 7.14 -2.82
CA LEU A 26 18.63 7.90 -2.29
C LEU A 26 18.71 7.81 -0.76
N ILE A 27 17.57 7.81 -0.07
CA ILE A 27 17.51 7.59 1.38
C ILE A 27 17.96 6.16 1.73
N CYS A 28 17.57 5.15 0.95
CA CYS A 28 18.03 3.78 1.15
C CYS A 28 19.53 3.61 0.91
N PHE A 29 20.11 4.37 -0.03
CA PHE A 29 21.56 4.47 -0.20
C PHE A 29 22.24 5.04 1.06
N LEU A 30 21.63 6.05 1.69
CA LEU A 30 22.13 6.65 2.94
C LEU A 30 22.13 5.67 4.13
N ILE A 31 21.22 4.69 4.11
CA ILE A 31 21.08 3.65 5.15
C ILE A 31 21.90 2.39 4.77
N GLU A 32 22.76 2.49 3.75
CA GLU A 32 23.60 1.40 3.21
C GLU A 32 22.80 0.16 2.76
N ASN A 33 21.50 0.30 2.52
CA ASN A 33 20.66 -0.80 2.10
C ASN A 33 20.63 -0.90 0.57
N THR A 34 21.70 -1.47 0.02
CA THR A 34 21.98 -1.53 -1.43
C THR A 34 20.96 -2.34 -2.20
N ILE A 35 20.44 -3.43 -1.61
CA ILE A 35 19.40 -4.25 -2.24
C ILE A 35 18.12 -3.43 -2.41
N LEU A 36 17.69 -2.76 -1.34
CA LEU A 36 16.44 -2.00 -1.34
C LEU A 36 16.55 -0.75 -2.22
N GLN A 37 17.72 -0.11 -2.25
CA GLN A 37 18.06 0.96 -3.19
C GLN A 37 17.88 0.49 -4.64
N PHE A 38 18.47 -0.64 -5.02
CA PHE A 38 18.44 -1.09 -6.42
C PHE A 38 17.02 -1.43 -6.89
N ILE A 39 16.21 -2.04 -6.01
CA ILE A 39 14.81 -2.34 -6.28
C ILE A 39 14.01 -1.05 -6.47
N LEU A 40 14.15 -0.07 -5.58
CA LEU A 40 13.43 1.20 -5.65
C LEU A 40 13.84 2.04 -6.86
N LEU A 41 15.14 2.06 -7.18
CA LEU A 41 15.67 2.74 -8.36
C LEU A 41 15.13 2.12 -9.64
N GLY A 42 15.14 0.78 -9.72
CA GLY A 42 14.56 0.04 -10.84
C GLY A 42 13.07 0.33 -11.01
N LEU A 43 12.32 0.36 -9.90
CA LEU A 43 10.90 0.70 -9.92
C LEU A 43 10.67 2.15 -10.39
N GLY A 44 11.50 3.10 -9.95
CA GLY A 44 11.46 4.50 -10.39
C GLY A 44 11.73 4.65 -11.89
N LEU A 45 12.73 3.93 -12.42
CA LEU A 45 13.05 3.92 -13.85
C LEU A 45 11.92 3.32 -14.70
N ILE A 46 11.38 2.16 -14.29
CA ILE A 46 10.25 1.53 -14.98
C ILE A 46 9.05 2.47 -14.98
N SER A 47 8.74 3.08 -13.82
CA SER A 47 7.65 4.05 -13.69
C SER A 47 7.86 5.28 -14.60
N PHE A 48 9.09 5.76 -14.75
CA PHE A 48 9.43 6.88 -15.63
C PHE A 48 9.25 6.52 -17.11
N VAL A 49 9.78 5.38 -17.55
CA VAL A 49 9.66 4.90 -18.94
C VAL A 49 8.19 4.69 -19.31
N PHE A 50 7.42 4.03 -18.45
CA PHE A 50 5.98 3.80 -18.71
C PHE A 50 5.19 5.11 -18.80
N THR A 51 5.53 6.11 -17.97
CA THR A 51 4.90 7.44 -18.05
C THR A 51 5.17 8.14 -19.38
N LEU A 52 6.34 7.91 -20.00
CA LEU A 52 6.71 8.50 -21.29
C LEU A 52 6.09 7.76 -22.48
N VAL A 53 6.00 6.43 -22.41
CA VAL A 53 5.54 5.59 -23.52
C VAL A 53 4.02 5.55 -23.61
N GLN A 54 3.32 5.33 -22.50
CA GLN A 54 1.86 5.25 -22.46
C GLN A 54 1.28 5.83 -21.16
N PRO A 55 1.08 7.16 -21.09
CA PRO A 55 0.59 7.82 -19.89
C PRO A 55 -0.82 7.36 -19.50
N GLU A 56 -1.70 7.11 -20.47
CA GLU A 56 -3.09 6.69 -20.23
C GLU A 56 -3.17 5.25 -19.68
N ALA A 57 -2.37 4.33 -20.24
CA ALA A 57 -2.28 2.96 -19.73
C ALA A 57 -1.66 2.93 -18.32
N PHE A 58 -0.64 3.76 -18.08
CA PHE A 58 -0.02 3.91 -16.76
C PHE A 58 -1.02 4.45 -15.72
N TYR A 59 -1.90 5.38 -16.10
CA TYR A 59 -2.95 5.89 -15.23
C TYR A 59 -3.92 4.77 -14.82
N SER A 60 -4.44 4.01 -15.79
CA SER A 60 -5.34 2.89 -15.51
C SER A 60 -4.66 1.81 -14.67
N PHE A 61 -3.39 1.52 -14.96
CA PHE A 61 -2.60 0.55 -14.21
C PHE A 61 -2.35 1.00 -12.77
N THR A 62 -2.02 2.28 -12.55
CA THR A 62 -1.78 2.82 -11.19
C THR A 62 -3.06 2.78 -10.37
N ASN A 63 -4.21 3.10 -10.97
CA ASN A 63 -5.50 3.00 -10.28
C ASN A 63 -5.85 1.55 -9.94
N CYS A 64 -5.67 0.62 -10.89
CA CYS A 64 -5.90 -0.81 -10.68
C CYS A 64 -4.95 -1.39 -9.61
N ALA A 65 -3.67 -1.02 -9.64
CA ALA A 65 -2.69 -1.43 -8.64
C ALA A 65 -3.03 -0.86 -7.26
N LEU A 66 -3.48 0.39 -7.16
CA LEU A 66 -3.92 1.00 -5.91
C LEU A 66 -5.15 0.29 -5.34
N GLU A 67 -6.12 -0.01 -6.20
CA GLU A 67 -7.31 -0.77 -5.83
C GLU A 67 -6.95 -2.19 -5.35
N PHE A 68 -6.03 -2.86 -6.05
CA PHE A 68 -5.50 -4.15 -5.64
C PHE A 68 -4.82 -4.10 -4.26
N VAL A 69 -3.95 -3.11 -4.04
CA VAL A 69 -3.27 -2.91 -2.74
C VAL A 69 -4.28 -2.62 -1.63
N LEU A 70 -5.30 -1.80 -1.89
CA LEU A 70 -6.35 -1.49 -0.92
C LEU A 70 -7.20 -2.71 -0.57
N VAL A 71 -7.58 -3.53 -1.56
CA VAL A 71 -8.31 -4.77 -1.33
C VAL A 71 -7.45 -5.76 -0.55
N PHE A 72 -6.18 -5.91 -0.92
CA PHE A 72 -5.26 -6.80 -0.23
C PHE A 72 -5.01 -6.38 1.21
N LEU A 73 -4.77 -5.08 1.44
CA LEU A 73 -4.60 -4.52 2.78
C LEU A 73 -5.89 -4.65 3.60
N SER A 74 -7.05 -4.40 3.00
CA SER A 74 -8.35 -4.61 3.66
C SER A 74 -8.55 -6.08 4.06
N GLY A 75 -8.15 -7.01 3.20
CA GLY A 75 -8.13 -8.45 3.49
C GLY A 75 -7.23 -8.78 4.68
N ILE A 76 -5.98 -8.30 4.67
CA ILE A 76 -5.03 -8.48 5.77
C ILE A 76 -5.58 -7.89 7.06
N VAL A 77 -6.11 -6.66 7.03
CA VAL A 77 -6.67 -6.00 8.21
C VAL A 77 -7.86 -6.77 8.74
N LYS A 78 -8.77 -7.25 7.88
CA LYS A 78 -9.90 -8.11 8.31
C LYS A 78 -9.42 -9.39 8.95
N VAL A 79 -8.46 -10.09 8.34
CA VAL A 79 -7.91 -11.34 8.87
C VAL A 79 -7.18 -11.10 10.19
N GLY A 80 -6.39 -10.03 10.28
CA GLY A 80 -5.71 -9.62 11.50
C GLY A 80 -6.68 -9.27 12.63
N LEU A 81 -7.74 -8.51 12.32
CA LEU A 81 -8.79 -8.17 13.28
C LEU A 81 -9.52 -9.44 13.78
N LEU A 82 -9.76 -10.40 12.88
CA LEU A 82 -10.42 -11.66 13.20
C LEU A 82 -9.54 -12.53 14.10
N LEU A 83 -8.23 -12.61 13.82
CA LEU A 83 -7.25 -13.28 14.67
C LEU A 83 -7.17 -12.64 16.07
N ILE A 84 -7.09 -11.31 16.14
CA ILE A 84 -7.10 -10.56 17.40
C ILE A 84 -8.38 -10.86 18.19
N TYR A 85 -9.54 -10.83 17.53
CA TYR A 85 -10.81 -11.16 18.16
C TYR A 85 -10.82 -12.59 18.71
N LEU A 86 -10.28 -13.56 17.97
CA LEU A 86 -10.26 -14.97 18.38
C LEU A 86 -9.27 -15.23 19.52
N ILE A 87 -8.12 -14.54 19.53
CA ILE A 87 -7.07 -14.70 20.54
C ILE A 87 -7.39 -13.91 21.81
N ILE A 88 -8.00 -12.74 21.73
CA ILE A 88 -8.23 -11.87 22.88
C ILE A 88 -9.67 -11.98 23.36
N PHE A 89 -10.64 -11.78 22.46
CA PHE A 89 -12.05 -11.67 22.85
C PHE A 89 -12.66 -13.02 23.25
N LYS A 90 -12.28 -14.11 22.56
CA LYS A 90 -12.78 -15.46 22.86
C LYS A 90 -12.37 -15.94 24.26
N PRO A 91 -11.10 -15.88 24.70
CA PRO A 91 -10.74 -16.28 26.05
C PRO A 91 -11.24 -15.29 27.12
N ILE A 92 -11.32 -13.98 26.85
CA ILE A 92 -11.92 -13.04 27.81
C ILE A 92 -13.38 -13.39 28.07
N ARG A 93 -14.17 -13.65 27.01
CA ARG A 93 -15.57 -14.06 27.14
C ARG A 93 -15.70 -15.40 27.86
N PHE A 94 -14.80 -16.34 27.57
CA PHE A 94 -14.73 -17.63 28.26
C PHE A 94 -14.44 -17.46 29.76
N VAL A 95 -13.50 -16.58 30.15
CA VAL A 95 -13.18 -16.29 31.56
C VAL A 95 -14.37 -15.61 32.26
N ILE A 96 -15.07 -14.69 31.60
CA ILE A 96 -16.26 -14.03 32.13
C ILE A 96 -17.41 -15.04 32.33
N ASP A 97 -17.63 -15.95 31.38
CA ASP A 97 -18.66 -17.00 31.51
C ASP A 97 -18.28 -18.08 32.55
N LEU A 98 -16.97 -18.35 32.76
CA LEU A 98 -16.49 -19.31 33.75
C LEU A 98 -16.54 -18.76 35.19
N PHE A 99 -16.61 -17.44 35.35
CA PHE A 99 -16.99 -16.77 36.58
C PHE A 99 -18.45 -16.30 36.46
N PRO A 100 -19.46 -17.20 36.50
CA PRO A 100 -20.80 -16.75 36.80
C PRO A 100 -20.68 -16.17 38.21
N GLY A 101 -20.70 -14.84 38.28
CA GLY A 101 -20.77 -14.14 39.56
C GLY A 101 -21.86 -14.85 40.33
N LYS A 102 -21.50 -15.43 41.48
CA LYS A 102 -22.46 -15.85 42.49
C LYS A 102 -23.39 -14.65 42.64
N LYS A 103 -24.55 -14.69 42.00
CA LYS A 103 -25.69 -13.87 42.38
C LYS A 103 -26.02 -14.40 43.77
N LYS A 104 -25.43 -13.73 44.76
CA LYS A 104 -25.84 -13.84 46.14
C LYS A 104 -27.28 -13.34 46.20
N SER A 105 -28.13 -14.27 46.63
CA SER A 105 -29.47 -14.07 47.19
C SER A 105 -30.58 -13.56 46.27
#